data_AF-A0ABD0K4S2-F1
#
_entry.id   AF-A0ABD0K4S2-F1
#
_cell.length_a   1.000
_cell.length_b   1.000
_cell.length_c   1.000
_cell.angle_alpha   90.00
_cell.angle_beta   90.00
_cell.angle_gamma   90.00
#
_symmetry.space_group_name_H-M   'P 1'
#
loop_
_entity.id
_entity.type
_entity.pdbx_description
1 polymer ?
#
loop_
_entity_poly.entity_id
_entity_poly.type
_entity_poly.pdbx_seq_one_letter_code
_entity_poly.pdbx_strand_id
1 'polypeptide(L)'
;MTAFFTECITGRWSANCSLPCGQCAGDGSCNVNTGRCIGGCLEGFLGDVCTQKRQGDVNVAGPIAGSLLRTGALIGLSVFSALVVC
;
A
#
# COMPACT_ATOMS: atom_id res chain seq x y z
N MET A 1 -34.26 -6.29 -20.14
CA MET A 1 -32.81 -6.03 -19.92
C MET A 1 -32.70 -4.84 -18.98
N THR A 2 -32.74 -5.06 -17.67
CA THR A 2 -32.56 -3.97 -16.70
C THR A 2 -31.23 -4.22 -16.00
N ALA A 3 -30.19 -3.53 -16.44
CA ALA A 3 -28.96 -3.44 -15.69
C ALA A 3 -29.25 -2.61 -14.44
N PHE A 4 -29.25 -3.28 -13.29
CA PHE A 4 -29.41 -2.66 -11.98
C PHE A 4 -28.10 -1.92 -11.66
N PHE A 5 -27.99 -0.67 -12.11
CA PHE A 5 -26.99 0.24 -11.56
C PHE A 5 -27.58 0.78 -10.26
N THR A 6 -27.44 0.01 -9.17
CA THR A 6 -27.62 0.59 -7.84
C THR A 6 -26.56 1.67 -7.75
N GLU A 7 -26.97 2.93 -7.77
CA GLU A 7 -26.08 4.05 -7.49
C GLU A 7 -25.66 3.92 -6.03
N CYS A 8 -24.56 3.20 -5.78
CA CYS A 8 -23.88 3.25 -4.51
C CYS A 8 -23.45 4.70 -4.25
N ILE A 9 -23.43 5.10 -2.97
CA ILE A 9 -22.83 6.37 -2.56
C ILE A 9 -21.42 6.45 -3.18
N THR A 10 -21.10 7.59 -3.79
CA THR A 10 -19.82 7.85 -4.45
C THR A 10 -18.68 7.41 -3.54
N GLY A 11 -17.80 6.54 -4.06
CA GLY A 11 -16.71 5.97 -3.27
C GLY A 11 -17.02 4.63 -2.58
N ARG A 12 -18.10 3.92 -2.95
CA ARG A 12 -18.36 2.53 -2.53
C ARG A 12 -18.73 1.59 -3.69
N TRP A 13 -18.43 0.31 -3.51
CA TRP A 13 -18.71 -0.79 -4.44
C TRP A 13 -19.15 -2.07 -3.70
N SER A 14 -19.58 -3.07 -4.47
CA SER A 14 -20.23 -4.34 -4.08
C SER A 14 -21.74 -4.35 -4.27
N ALA A 15 -22.34 -5.55 -4.27
CA ALA A 15 -23.80 -5.72 -4.38
C ALA A 15 -24.60 -4.98 -3.31
N ASN A 16 -23.98 -4.68 -2.16
CA ASN A 16 -24.58 -3.97 -1.03
C ASN A 16 -23.87 -2.64 -0.72
N CYS A 17 -23.05 -2.12 -1.63
CA CYS A 17 -22.27 -0.89 -1.43
C CYS A 17 -21.49 -0.87 -0.11
N SER A 18 -20.99 -2.03 0.34
CA SER A 18 -20.36 -2.17 1.66
C SER A 18 -18.86 -1.94 1.61
N LEU A 19 -18.24 -2.08 0.44
CA LEU A 19 -16.80 -1.92 0.28
C LEU A 19 -16.50 -0.50 -0.17
N PRO A 20 -15.53 0.20 0.44
CA PRO A 20 -15.07 1.48 -0.08
C PRO A 20 -14.28 1.28 -1.38
N CYS A 21 -14.37 2.26 -2.29
CA CYS A 21 -13.45 2.39 -3.41
C CYS A 21 -12.03 2.62 -2.87
N GLY A 22 -11.02 2.14 -3.61
CA GLY A 22 -9.63 2.49 -3.28
C GLY A 22 -9.28 3.90 -3.73
N GLN A 23 -8.00 4.13 -3.97
CA GLN A 23 -7.46 5.45 -4.28
C GLN A 23 -7.53 5.70 -5.79
N CYS A 24 -8.75 5.92 -6.26
CA CYS A 24 -9.04 6.25 -7.64
C CYS A 24 -8.66 7.70 -7.95
N ALA A 25 -8.06 7.93 -9.13
CA ALA A 25 -7.82 9.27 -9.63
C ALA A 25 -9.13 9.93 -10.13
N GLY A 26 -9.11 11.27 -10.28
CA GLY A 26 -10.27 12.03 -10.74
C GLY A 26 -11.23 12.39 -9.61
N ASP A 27 -12.50 12.03 -9.75
CA ASP A 27 -13.58 12.26 -8.79
C ASP A 27 -13.63 11.22 -7.65
N GLY A 28 -12.68 10.27 -7.63
CA GLY A 28 -12.63 9.20 -6.64
C GLY A 28 -13.70 8.11 -6.86
N SER A 29 -14.41 8.17 -7.99
CA SER A 29 -15.44 7.18 -8.32
C SER A 29 -14.81 5.89 -8.84
N CYS A 30 -15.40 4.78 -8.40
CA CYS A 30 -15.09 3.46 -8.92
C CYS A 30 -16.37 2.77 -9.42
N ASN A 31 -16.20 1.80 -10.29
CA ASN A 31 -17.30 1.01 -10.83
C ASN A 31 -18.01 0.26 -9.69
N VAL A 32 -19.31 0.47 -9.51
CA VAL A 32 -20.06 -0.07 -8.35
C VAL A 32 -20.12 -1.60 -8.31
N ASN A 33 -20.01 -2.27 -9.46
CA ASN A 33 -20.06 -3.73 -9.58
C ASN A 33 -18.68 -4.37 -9.39
N THR A 34 -17.64 -3.75 -9.95
CA THR A 34 -16.29 -4.35 -10.02
C THR A 34 -15.27 -3.69 -9.09
N GLY A 35 -15.58 -2.51 -8.55
CA GLY A 35 -14.66 -1.71 -7.74
C GLY A 35 -13.56 -1.01 -8.54
N ARG A 36 -13.52 -1.20 -9.87
CA ARG A 36 -12.45 -0.69 -10.72
C ARG A 36 -12.53 0.83 -10.89
N CYS A 37 -11.40 1.49 -10.73
CA CYS A 37 -11.30 2.93 -10.97
C CYS A 37 -11.31 3.21 -12.48
N ILE A 38 -12.25 4.03 -12.94
CA ILE A 38 -12.43 4.34 -14.38
C ILE A 38 -11.32 5.29 -14.86
N GLY A 39 -10.91 6.24 -14.01
CA GLY A 39 -9.81 7.18 -14.28
C GLY A 39 -8.41 6.65 -13.96
N GLY A 40 -8.28 5.37 -13.59
CA GLY A 40 -7.03 4.80 -13.08
C GLY A 40 -6.76 5.14 -11.61
N CYS A 41 -5.57 4.77 -11.14
CA CYS A 41 -5.16 4.96 -9.75
C CYS A 41 -4.48 6.31 -9.52
N LEU A 42 -4.63 6.85 -8.31
CA LEU A 42 -3.80 7.94 -7.82
C LEU A 42 -2.31 7.54 -7.86
N GLU A 43 -1.45 8.54 -8.03
CA GLU A 43 -0.02 8.34 -7.94
C GLU A 43 0.33 7.69 -6.60
N GLY A 44 1.20 6.69 -6.64
CA GLY A 44 1.48 5.93 -5.43
C GLY A 44 0.50 4.79 -5.16
N PHE A 45 -0.44 4.45 -6.05
CA PHE A 45 -1.37 3.32 -5.90
C PHE A 45 -1.43 2.40 -7.13
N LEU A 46 -1.77 1.12 -6.91
CA LEU A 46 -1.80 0.02 -7.89
C LEU A 46 -2.96 -0.94 -7.66
N GLY A 47 -3.17 -1.77 -8.68
CA GLY A 47 -4.19 -2.81 -8.74
C GLY A 47 -5.47 -2.29 -9.37
N ASP A 48 -6.37 -3.21 -9.74
CA ASP A 48 -7.64 -2.89 -10.38
C ASP A 48 -8.51 -1.91 -9.57
N VAL A 49 -8.45 -2.02 -8.26
CA VAL A 49 -9.22 -1.21 -7.29
C VAL A 49 -8.36 -0.16 -6.57
N CYS A 50 -7.10 0.02 -6.95
CA CYS A 50 -6.19 1.04 -6.40
C CYS A 50 -6.04 1.03 -4.87
N THR A 51 -6.06 -0.15 -4.26
CA THR A 51 -5.89 -0.32 -2.79
C THR A 51 -4.44 -0.59 -2.38
N GLN A 52 -3.60 -1.00 -3.31
CA GLN A 52 -2.18 -1.27 -3.03
C GLN A 52 -1.38 0.00 -3.21
N LYS A 53 -0.58 0.40 -2.22
CA LYS A 53 0.36 1.53 -2.41
C LYS A 53 1.55 1.07 -3.27
N ARG A 54 1.91 1.84 -4.29
CA ARG A 54 3.28 1.84 -4.83
C ARG A 54 4.21 2.32 -3.74
N GLN A 55 5.06 1.41 -3.29
CA GLN A 55 6.35 1.76 -2.75
C GLN A 55 7.16 2.38 -3.91
N GLY A 56 6.94 3.68 -4.17
CA GLY A 56 7.77 4.44 -5.12
C GLY A 56 9.23 4.32 -4.70
N ASP A 57 10.09 4.06 -5.68
CA ASP A 57 11.55 4.06 -5.60
C ASP A 57 12.13 4.06 -4.18
N VAL A 58 12.36 2.87 -3.64
CA VAL A 58 13.56 2.72 -2.83
C VAL A 58 14.73 2.87 -3.81
N ASN A 59 15.12 4.12 -4.09
CA ASN A 59 16.42 4.43 -4.63
C ASN A 59 17.42 4.13 -3.53
N VAL A 60 17.71 2.85 -3.30
CA VAL A 60 18.91 2.43 -2.57
C VAL A 60 20.06 2.62 -3.55
N ALA A 61 20.39 3.89 -3.81
CA ALA A 61 21.67 4.27 -4.39
C ALA A 61 22.69 4.26 -3.25
N GLY A 62 22.98 3.07 -2.74
CA GLY A 62 23.91 2.85 -1.65
C GLY A 62 23.97 1.37 -1.30
N PRO A 63 25.06 0.85 -0.72
CA PRO A 63 25.18 -0.57 -0.35
C PRO A 63 24.30 -0.99 0.84
N ILE A 64 23.21 -0.28 1.11
CA ILE A 64 22.37 -0.44 2.31
C ILE A 64 21.04 -1.10 1.95
N ALA A 65 21.09 -2.44 1.84
CA ALA A 65 19.93 -3.25 2.18
C ALA A 65 19.47 -2.87 3.59
N GLY A 66 18.15 -2.71 3.74
CA GLY A 66 17.50 -2.04 4.85
C GLY A 66 18.05 -2.30 6.27
N SER A 67 17.95 -1.27 7.09
CA SER A 67 18.28 -1.30 8.51
C SER A 67 17.68 -2.52 9.22
N LEU A 68 18.58 -3.35 9.74
CA LEU A 68 18.54 -3.87 11.11
C LEU A 68 17.37 -4.80 11.46
N LEU A 69 17.35 -5.99 10.84
CA LEU A 69 16.78 -7.16 11.54
C LEU A 69 17.70 -7.53 12.73
N ARG A 70 17.48 -6.86 13.86
CA ARG A 70 17.57 -7.36 15.26
C ARG A 70 18.69 -8.34 15.63
N THR A 71 19.92 -8.21 15.14
CA THR A 71 21.09 -8.95 15.67
C THR A 71 21.98 -8.10 16.60
N GLY A 72 21.71 -6.79 16.69
CA GLY A 72 22.45 -5.83 17.53
C GLY A 72 22.30 -5.98 19.05
N ALA A 73 21.60 -7.00 19.56
CA ALA A 73 21.55 -7.26 21.00
C ALA A 73 22.62 -8.27 21.47
N LEU A 74 23.17 -9.10 20.57
CA LEU A 74 24.16 -10.13 20.94
C LEU A 74 25.60 -9.72 20.58
N ILE A 75 25.78 -9.06 19.43
CA ILE A 75 27.11 -8.66 18.97
C ILE A 75 27.60 -7.45 19.79
N GLY A 76 26.68 -6.59 20.26
CA GLY A 76 27.00 -5.47 21.15
C GLY A 76 27.66 -5.90 22.46
N LEU A 77 27.11 -6.90 23.17
CA LEU A 77 27.69 -7.40 24.43
C LEU A 77 29.08 -8.01 24.23
N SER A 78 29.29 -8.72 23.11
CA SER A 78 30.58 -9.37 22.81
C SER A 78 31.70 -8.38 22.54
N VAL A 79 31.41 -7.29 21.80
CA VAL A 79 32.39 -6.27 21.46
C VAL A 79 32.59 -5.29 22.63
N PHE A 80 31.56 -5.02 23.43
CA PHE A 80 31.70 -4.25 24.67
C PHE A 80 32.61 -4.96 25.67
N SER A 81 32.48 -6.28 25.81
CA SER A 81 33.35 -7.08 26.67
C SER A 81 34.80 -7.07 26.17
N ALA A 82 35.02 -7.08 24.85
CA ALA A 82 36.35 -7.01 24.27
C ALA A 82 37.01 -5.62 24.41
N LEU A 83 36.21 -4.54 24.35
CA LEU A 83 36.70 -3.17 24.53
C LEU A 83 36.93 -2.79 26.00
N VAL A 84 36.24 -3.44 26.94
CA VAL A 84 36.42 -3.23 28.39
C VAL A 84 37.53 -4.13 28.97
N VAL A 85 38.05 -5.08 28.18
CA VAL A 85 39.20 -5.95 28.53
C VAL A 85 40.48 -5.50 27.79
N CYS A 86 40.64 -4.19 27.58
CA CYS A 86 41.93 -3.55 27.36
C CYS A 86 42.01 -2.27 28.20
#